data_AF-A0A0M0G0M8-F1
#
_entry.id   AF-A0A0M0G0M8-F1
#
_cell.length_a   1.000
_cell.length_b   1.000
_cell.length_c   1.000
_cell.angle_alpha   90.00
_cell.angle_beta   90.00
_cell.angle_gamma   90.00
#
_symmetry.space_group_name_H-M   'P 1'
#
loop_
_entity.id
_entity.type
_entity.pdbx_description
1 polymer ?
#
loop_
_entity_poly.entity_id
_entity_poly.type
_entity_poly.pdbx_seq_one_letter_code
_entity_poly.pdbx_strand_id
1 'polypeptide(L)' 'MKKAETHIPWESLPDTLTAKHICKIPGISIRRVYELFEIHFDYGGIPTFQIGASIRVDKKEFKQWHEGRKDNNSK' A
#
# COMPACT_ATOMS: atom_id res chain seq x y z
N MET A 1 -19.08 7.20 -14.51
CA MET A 1 -19.23 6.32 -13.33
C MET A 1 -18.59 7.03 -12.15
N LYS A 2 -19.38 7.43 -11.14
CA LYS A 2 -18.86 8.11 -9.94
C LYS A 2 -18.09 7.07 -9.11
N LYS A 3 -16.77 7.20 -8.96
CA LYS A 3 -16.02 6.37 -8.01
C LYS A 3 -16.43 6.84 -6.62
N ALA A 4 -17.14 5.98 -5.88
CA ALA A 4 -17.31 6.18 -4.46
C ALA A 4 -15.91 6.06 -3.83
N GLU A 5 -15.36 7.19 -3.40
CA GLU A 5 -14.12 7.24 -2.62
C GLU A 5 -14.43 6.74 -1.21
N THR A 6 -14.72 5.44 -1.08
CA THR A 6 -14.77 4.76 0.21
C THR A 6 -13.34 4.69 0.76
N HIS A 7 -12.94 5.76 1.44
CA HIS A 7 -11.77 5.75 2.31
C HIS A 7 -12.03 4.75 3.44
N ILE A 8 -11.32 3.63 3.42
CA ILE A 8 -11.35 2.66 4.51
C ILE A 8 -10.38 3.15 5.58
N PRO A 9 -10.84 3.37 6.82
CA PRO A 9 -9.94 3.77 7.90
C PRO A 9 -8.96 2.65 8.20
N TRP A 10 -7.73 3.00 8.60
CA TRP A 10 -6.66 2.06 8.90
C TRP A 10 -7.08 0.99 9.91
N GLU A 11 -7.89 1.35 10.89
CA GLU A 11 -8.35 0.47 11.96
C GLU A 11 -9.21 -0.70 11.43
N SER A 12 -9.96 -0.48 10.34
CA SER A 12 -10.80 -1.52 9.74
C SER A 12 -10.05 -2.48 8.80
N LEU A 13 -8.76 -2.26 8.59
CA LEU A 13 -7.94 -3.13 7.73
C LEU A 13 -7.37 -4.32 8.52
N PRO A 14 -7.31 -5.51 7.91
CA PRO A 14 -6.63 -6.67 8.50
C PRO A 14 -5.12 -6.40 8.66
N ASP A 15 -4.48 -7.15 9.55
CA ASP A 15 -3.03 -7.04 9.79
C ASP A 15 -2.19 -7.33 8.54
N THR A 16 -2.71 -8.18 7.66
CA THR A 16 -2.10 -8.45 6.34
C THR A 16 -2.92 -7.85 5.22
N LEU A 17 -2.31 -6.93 4.47
CA LEU A 17 -2.91 -6.23 3.36
C LEU A 17 -2.72 -6.97 2.03
N THR A 18 -3.69 -6.73 1.13
CA THR A 18 -3.63 -7.15 -0.28
C THR A 18 -3.47 -5.93 -1.17
N ALA A 19 -3.09 -6.13 -2.43
CA ALA A 19 -3.07 -5.07 -3.42
C ALA A 19 -4.40 -4.28 -3.47
N LYS A 20 -5.54 -4.98 -3.36
CA LYS A 20 -6.87 -4.36 -3.35
C LYS A 20 -7.11 -3.48 -2.12
N HIS A 21 -6.63 -3.88 -0.94
CA HIS A 21 -6.69 -3.05 0.26
C HIS A 21 -5.84 -1.79 0.06
N ILE A 22 -4.62 -1.98 -0.44
CA ILE A 22 -3.68 -0.89 -0.68
C ILE A 22 -4.21 0.09 -1.70
N CYS A 23 -4.92 -0.31 -2.77
CA CYS A 23 -5.49 0.65 -3.73
C CYS A 23 -6.42 1.70 -3.08
N LYS A 24 -7.15 1.31 -2.04
CA LYS A 24 -8.20 2.12 -1.42
C LYS A 24 -7.65 3.19 -0.48
N ILE A 25 -6.41 3.05 -0.02
CA ILE A 25 -5.82 3.91 1.02
C ILE A 25 -5.19 5.18 0.40
N PRO A 26 -4.23 5.10 -0.54
CA PRO A 26 -3.60 6.23 -1.18
C PRO A 26 -4.34 6.66 -2.46
N GLY A 27 -5.45 6.00 -2.83
CA GLY A 27 -6.21 6.31 -4.05
C GLY A 27 -5.50 5.96 -5.36
N ILE A 28 -4.51 5.06 -5.33
CA ILE A 28 -3.74 4.68 -6.53
C ILE A 28 -4.33 3.46 -7.24
N SER A 29 -4.03 3.33 -8.53
CA SER A 29 -4.46 2.19 -9.33
C SER A 29 -3.79 0.89 -8.86
N ILE A 30 -4.48 -0.24 -9.03
CA ILE A 30 -3.91 -1.56 -8.69
C ILE A 30 -2.63 -1.86 -9.45
N ARG A 31 -2.54 -1.40 -10.70
CA ARG A 31 -1.31 -1.48 -11.50
C ARG A 31 -0.15 -0.79 -10.77
N ARG A 32 -0.37 0.44 -10.28
CA ARG A 32 0.65 1.19 -9.56
C ARG A 32 1.07 0.49 -8.26
N VAL A 33 0.14 -0.19 -7.60
CA VAL A 33 0.46 -1.01 -6.42
C VAL A 33 1.42 -2.15 -6.78
N TYR A 34 1.16 -2.88 -7.88
CA TYR A 34 2.05 -3.96 -8.32
C TYR A 34 3.41 -3.43 -8.77
N GLU A 35 3.48 -2.30 -9.46
CA GLU A 35 4.76 -1.65 -9.77
C GLU A 35 5.56 -1.32 -8.49
N LEU A 36 4.88 -0.87 -7.44
CA LEU A 36 5.51 -0.59 -6.14
C LEU A 36 5.92 -1.86 -5.39
N PHE A 37 5.33 -3.01 -5.69
CA PHE A 37 5.76 -4.30 -5.14
C PHE A 37 7.04 -4.82 -5.79
N GLU A 38 7.30 -4.44 -7.04
CA GLU A 38 8.50 -4.85 -7.79
C GLU A 38 9.73 -3.97 -7.46
N ILE A 39 9.50 -2.76 -6.97
CA ILE A 39 10.57 -1.86 -6.54
C ILE A 39 11.10 -2.33 -5.17
N HIS A 40 12.42 -2.30 -4.97
CA HIS A 40 13.00 -2.57 -3.65
C HIS A 40 12.64 -1.48 -2.65
N PHE A 41 12.43 -1.83 -1.38
CA PHE A 41 11.95 -0.88 -0.36
C PHE A 41 12.90 0.33 -0.18
N ASP A 42 14.22 0.15 -0.31
CA ASP A 42 15.22 1.24 -0.25
C ASP A 42 15.06 2.28 -1.38
N TYR A 43 14.53 1.88 -2.53
CA TYR A 43 14.22 2.80 -3.64
C TYR A 43 12.75 3.25 -3.60
N GLY A 44 12.08 3.01 -2.47
CA GLY A 44 10.71 3.40 -2.22
C GLY A 44 9.66 2.42 -2.76
N GLY A 45 10.02 1.15 -2.94
CA GLY A 45 9.03 0.08 -3.05
C GLY A 45 8.27 -0.13 -1.75
N ILE A 46 7.11 -0.79 -1.83
CA ILE A 46 6.35 -1.19 -0.65
C ILE A 46 6.99 -2.46 -0.07
N PRO A 47 7.29 -2.52 1.24
CA PRO A 47 7.73 -3.76 1.89
C PRO A 47 6.67 -4.85 1.69
N THR A 48 7.06 -5.95 1.05
CA THR A 48 6.15 -7.06 0.73
C THR A 48 6.77 -8.39 1.12
N PHE A 49 5.92 -9.38 1.33
CA PHE A 49 6.32 -10.76 1.53
C PHE A 49 5.39 -11.70 0.75
N GLN A 50 5.88 -12.87 0.39
CA GLN A 50 5.13 -13.86 -0.37
C GLN A 50 4.61 -14.97 0.54
N ILE A 51 3.32 -15.30 0.39
CA ILE A 51 2.71 -16.51 0.96
C ILE A 51 2.24 -17.36 -0.22
N GLY A 52 3.01 -18.38 -0.58
CA GLY A 52 2.79 -19.15 -1.81
C GLY A 52 2.83 -18.23 -3.03
N ALA A 53 1.79 -18.27 -3.87
CA ALA A 53 1.67 -17.40 -5.05
C ALA A 53 1.12 -15.99 -4.75
N SER A 54 0.80 -15.68 -3.49
CA SER A 54 0.18 -14.39 -3.12
C SER A 54 1.20 -13.43 -2.53
N ILE A 55 1.26 -12.20 -3.07
CA ILE A 55 2.00 -11.09 -2.46
C ILE A 55 1.13 -10.45 -1.37
N ARG A 56 1.72 -10.25 -0.21
CA ARG A 56 1.12 -9.69 0.99
C ARG A 56 2.01 -8.58 1.55
N VAL A 57 1.39 -7.73 2.36
CA VAL A 57 2.04 -6.57 2.95
C VAL A 57 1.61 -6.46 4.41
N ASP A 58 2.54 -6.25 5.32
CA ASP A 58 2.20 -6.02 6.72
C ASP A 58 1.61 -4.62 6.88
N LYS A 59 0.51 -4.52 7.64
CA LYS A 59 -0.21 -3.26 7.87
C LYS A 59 0.67 -2.21 8.56
N LYS A 60 1.50 -2.60 9.53
CA LYS A 60 2.35 -1.67 10.29
C LYS A 60 3.47 -1.17 9.40
N GLU A 61 4.14 -2.05 8.67
CA GLU A 61 5.21 -1.68 7.74
C GLU A 61 4.69 -0.78 6.62
N PHE A 62 3.52 -1.09 6.06
CA PHE A 62 2.90 -0.24 5.04
C PHE A 62 2.52 1.13 5.56
N LYS A 63 2.01 1.20 6.80
CA LYS A 63 1.67 2.48 7.43
C LYS A 63 2.92 3.35 7.59
N GLN A 64 4.00 2.79 8.11
CA GLN A 64 5.27 3.50 8.27
C GLN A 64 5.83 3.98 6.92
N TRP A 65 5.83 3.11 5.92
CA TRP A 65 6.24 3.45 4.56
C TRP A 65 5.40 4.59 3.96
N HIS A 66 4.08 4.54 4.16
CA HIS A 66 3.16 5.54 3.63
C HIS A 66 3.35 6.91 4.31
N GLU A 67 3.54 6.92 5.63
CA GLU A 67 3.82 8.14 6.40
C GLU A 67 5.18 8.74 5.98
N GLY A 68 6.24 7.94 5.91
CA GLY A 68 7.56 8.42 5.46
C GLY A 68 7.57 8.98 4.04
N ARG A 69 6.65 8.54 3.17
CA ARG A 69 6.46 9.09 1.82
C ARG A 69 5.77 10.45 1.80
N LYS A 70 4.88 10.76 2.76
CA LYS A 70 4.25 12.08 2.88
C LYS A 70 5.25 13.14 3.31
N ASP A 71 6.14 12.79 4.22
CA ASP A 71 7.15 13.71 4.75
C ASP A 71 8.21 14.08 3.70
N ASN A 72 8.54 13.14 2.80
CA ASN A 72 9.48 13.37 1.70
C ASN A 72 8.99 14.39 0.66
N ASN A 73 7.68 14.68 0.58
CA ASN A 73 7.10 15.63 -0.37
C ASN A 73 6.79 17.00 0.25
N SER A 74 7.18 17.23 1.51
CA SER A 74 7.01 18.51 2.23
C SER A 74 8.26 19.40 2.17
N LYS A 75 9.09 19.25 1.13
CA LYS A 75 10.24 20.13 0.84
C LYS A 75 9.99 20.95 -0.41
#